data_AF-A0A090QHA9-F1
#
_entry.id   AF-A0A090QHA9-F1
#
_cell.length_a   1.000
_cell.length_b   1.000
_cell.length_c   1.000
_cell.angle_alpha   90.00
_cell.angle_beta   90.00
_cell.angle_gamma   90.00
#
_symmetry.space_group_name_H-M   'P 1'
#
loop_
_entity.id
_entity.type
_entity.pdbx_description
1 polymer ?
#
loop_
_entity_poly.entity_id
_entity_poly.type
_entity_poly.pdbx_seq_one_letter_code
_entity_poly.pdbx_strand_id
1 'polypeptide(L)'
;MVFWGWQLILLLAVISLPLGYTTSKEYAELEWPIDILIVVVWVLYAILFFGTLAQRTVKHIFVANWFYAAFIIVIAMIFVVNNLELPAYFMKSYSVYAGAQDAIVQWWWGHNAVGFLLTAGVIGMNYYFIPKAAERPIYSYRLSIIHFWGLVGFYTWAGTHHLIYSSVPVWVQNIGIVMSLILWLPSWGARSTAQ
;
A
#
# COMPACT_ATOMS: atom_id res chain seq x y z
N MET A 1 -20.04 8.35 -3.47
CA MET A 1 -19.93 7.72 -2.12
C MET A 1 -18.47 7.61 -1.70
N VAL A 2 -17.60 6.95 -2.47
CA VAL A 2 -16.14 6.87 -2.17
C VAL A 2 -15.52 8.24 -1.93
N PHE A 3 -15.75 9.21 -2.81
CA PHE A 3 -15.24 10.59 -2.67
C PHE A 3 -15.61 11.21 -1.32
N TRP A 4 -16.90 11.35 -1.02
CA TRP A 4 -17.37 11.96 0.24
C TRP A 4 -16.96 11.16 1.48
N GLY A 5 -16.90 9.83 1.38
CA GLY A 5 -16.37 8.98 2.45
C GLY A 5 -14.91 9.28 2.75
N TRP A 6 -14.08 9.44 1.72
CA TRP A 6 -12.68 9.83 1.89
C TRP A 6 -12.52 11.25 2.45
N GLN A 7 -13.35 12.20 1.99
CA GLN A 7 -13.37 13.55 2.56
C GLN A 7 -13.74 13.55 4.05
N LEU A 8 -14.68 12.70 4.47
CA LEU A 8 -15.04 12.54 5.86
C LEU A 8 -13.88 11.96 6.68
N ILE A 9 -13.18 10.94 6.18
CA ILE A 9 -11.99 10.37 6.82
C ILE A 9 -10.92 11.44 7.04
N LEU A 10 -10.63 12.25 6.02
CA LEU A 10 -9.66 13.35 6.12
C LEU A 10 -10.07 14.39 7.16
N LEU A 11 -11.36 14.76 7.19
CA LEU A 11 -11.89 15.70 8.18
C LEU A 11 -11.79 15.12 9.60
N LEU A 12 -12.11 13.84 9.78
CA LEU A 12 -11.98 13.15 11.05
C LEU A 12 -10.52 13.12 11.52
N ALA A 13 -9.57 12.83 10.62
CA ALA A 13 -8.14 12.84 10.94
C ALA A 13 -7.64 14.22 11.39
N VAL A 14 -8.05 15.28 10.68
CA VAL A 14 -7.70 16.67 11.02
C VAL A 14 -8.26 17.09 12.38
N ILE A 15 -9.37 16.50 12.83
CA ILE A 15 -9.96 16.78 14.14
C ILE A 15 -9.38 15.87 15.23
N SER A 16 -9.29 14.56 14.98
CA SER A 16 -8.98 13.57 16.01
C SER A 16 -7.51 13.62 16.43
N LEU A 17 -6.58 13.80 15.49
CA LEU A 17 -5.15 13.79 15.78
C LEU A 17 -4.74 14.97 16.69
N PRO A 18 -5.15 16.24 16.44
CA PRO A 18 -4.86 17.34 17.35
C PRO A 18 -5.52 17.24 18.73
N LEU A 19 -6.64 16.51 18.83
CA LEU A 19 -7.28 16.18 20.12
C LEU A 19 -6.52 15.09 20.91
N GLY A 20 -5.46 14.52 20.33
CA GLY A 20 -4.61 13.51 20.97
C GLY A 20 -5.09 12.07 20.78
N TYR A 21 -6.12 11.84 19.95
CA TYR A 21 -6.58 10.48 19.65
C TYR A 21 -5.66 9.84 18.63
N THR A 22 -4.80 8.95 19.12
CA THR A 22 -3.88 8.20 18.27
C THR A 22 -3.54 6.82 18.82
N THR A 23 -3.39 5.87 17.90
CA THR A 23 -2.84 4.52 18.15
C THR A 23 -1.32 4.54 18.37
N SER A 24 -0.64 5.66 18.08
CA SER A 24 0.83 5.84 18.03
C SER A 24 1.58 5.02 16.98
N LYS A 25 0.85 4.31 16.10
CA LYS A 25 1.42 3.58 14.97
C LYS A 25 1.61 4.49 13.76
N GLU A 26 2.83 4.56 13.24
CA GLU A 26 3.15 5.39 12.07
C GLU A 26 2.32 4.99 10.83
N TYR A 27 1.76 5.99 10.16
CA TYR A 27 0.85 5.84 9.02
C TYR A 27 -0.45 5.07 9.32
N ALA A 28 -0.72 4.75 10.58
CA ALA A 28 -1.92 4.05 11.06
C ALA A 28 -2.43 4.71 12.36
N GLU A 29 -2.28 6.03 12.46
CA GLU A 29 -2.47 6.78 13.70
C GLU A 29 -3.92 6.90 14.13
N LEU A 30 -4.87 6.75 13.21
CA LEU A 30 -6.30 6.95 13.47
C LEU A 30 -6.88 5.81 14.29
N GLU A 31 -7.85 6.12 15.16
CA GLU A 31 -8.46 5.14 16.06
C GLU A 31 -9.54 4.29 15.38
N TRP A 32 -9.84 3.13 15.96
CA TRP A 32 -10.68 2.07 15.41
C TRP A 32 -12.00 2.49 14.71
N PRO A 33 -12.78 3.51 15.15
CA PRO A 33 -13.99 3.86 14.41
C PRO A 33 -13.67 4.43 13.02
N ILE A 34 -12.56 5.15 12.90
CA ILE A 34 -12.10 5.74 11.65
C ILE A 34 -11.47 4.66 10.77
N ASP A 35 -10.78 3.68 11.36
CA ASP A 35 -10.25 2.53 10.62
C ASP A 35 -11.35 1.70 9.96
N ILE A 36 -12.44 1.43 10.69
CA ILE A 36 -13.62 0.75 10.11
C ILE A 36 -14.18 1.56 8.94
N LEU A 37 -14.29 2.89 9.09
CA LEU A 37 -14.75 3.76 8.01
C LEU A 37 -13.82 3.71 6.80
N ILE A 38 -12.49 3.72 7.01
CA ILE A 38 -11.49 3.54 5.95
C ILE A 38 -11.72 2.22 5.22
N VAL A 39 -11.86 1.11 5.93
CA VAL A 39 -12.10 -0.21 5.33
C VAL A 39 -13.36 -0.20 4.49
N VAL A 40 -14.48 0.35 5.00
CA VAL A 40 -15.74 0.43 4.24
C VAL A 40 -15.57 1.26 2.96
N VAL A 41 -14.96 2.45 3.04
CA VAL A 41 -14.74 3.32 1.89
C VAL A 41 -13.79 2.67 0.89
N TRP A 42 -12.77 1.96 1.36
CA TRP A 42 -11.81 1.25 0.52
C TRP A 42 -12.44 0.05 -0.20
N VAL A 43 -13.33 -0.69 0.46
CA VAL A 43 -14.11 -1.77 -0.18
C VAL A 43 -15.00 -1.19 -1.28
N LEU A 44 -15.68 -0.07 -1.05
CA LEU A 44 -16.46 0.62 -2.08
C LEU A 44 -15.58 1.06 -3.26
N TYR A 45 -14.37 1.55 -2.98
CA TYR A 45 -13.40 1.89 -4.01
C TYR A 45 -12.95 0.65 -4.82
N ALA A 46 -12.68 -0.47 -4.15
CA ALA A 46 -12.32 -1.72 -4.79
C ALA A 46 -13.44 -2.23 -5.70
N ILE A 47 -14.69 -2.25 -5.22
CA ILE A 47 -15.85 -2.64 -6.03
C ILE A 47 -15.97 -1.75 -7.28
N LEU A 48 -15.79 -0.44 -7.14
CA LEU A 48 -15.85 0.49 -8.25
C LEU A 48 -14.74 0.21 -9.28
N PHE A 49 -13.50 0.04 -8.83
CA PHE A 49 -12.36 -0.21 -9.70
C PHE A 49 -12.47 -1.56 -10.41
N PHE A 50 -12.70 -2.65 -9.67
CA PHE A 50 -12.80 -3.98 -10.24
C PHE A 50 -14.09 -4.18 -11.06
N GLY A 51 -15.20 -3.53 -10.69
CA GLY A 51 -16.41 -3.48 -11.49
C GLY A 51 -16.17 -2.81 -12.85
N THR A 52 -15.40 -1.71 -12.86
CA THR A 52 -14.98 -1.06 -14.11
C THR A 52 -14.11 -2.00 -14.98
N LEU A 53 -13.16 -2.71 -14.37
CA LEU A 53 -12.34 -3.70 -15.07
C LEU A 53 -13.15 -4.89 -15.63
N ALA A 54 -14.22 -5.29 -14.94
CA ALA A 54 -15.10 -6.36 -15.37
C ALA A 54 -15.93 -5.99 -16.60
N GLN A 55 -16.29 -4.71 -16.75
CA GLN A 55 -17.08 -4.18 -17.88
C GLN A 55 -16.21 -3.68 -19.06
N ARG A 56 -14.92 -4.01 -19.08
CA ARG A 56 -14.02 -3.59 -20.16
C ARG A 56 -14.45 -4.15 -21.52
N THR A 57 -14.21 -3.38 -22.59
CA THR A 57 -14.47 -3.80 -23.98
C THR A 57 -13.28 -4.50 -24.62
N VAL A 58 -12.06 -4.21 -24.16
CA VAL A 58 -10.82 -4.81 -24.66
C VAL A 58 -10.49 -6.12 -23.92
N LYS A 59 -9.98 -7.12 -24.63
CA LYS A 59 -9.68 -8.44 -24.04
C LYS A 59 -8.61 -8.36 -22.94
N HIS A 60 -7.53 -7.61 -23.21
CA HIS A 60 -6.39 -7.47 -22.30
C HIS A 60 -6.60 -6.35 -21.28
N ILE A 61 -6.11 -6.57 -20.06
CA ILE A 61 -6.04 -5.54 -19.02
C ILE A 61 -4.70 -4.83 -19.15
N PHE A 62 -4.73 -3.51 -19.24
CA PHE A 62 -3.54 -2.68 -19.35
C PHE A 62 -2.68 -2.71 -18.07
N VAL A 63 -1.36 -2.59 -18.22
CA VAL A 63 -0.41 -2.77 -17.10
C VAL A 63 -0.60 -1.73 -15.99
N ALA A 64 -1.02 -0.50 -16.32
CA ALA A 64 -1.40 0.49 -15.30
C ALA A 64 -2.43 -0.08 -14.31
N ASN A 65 -3.41 -0.83 -14.82
CA ASN A 65 -4.46 -1.42 -14.00
C ASN A 65 -3.97 -2.62 -13.19
N TRP A 66 -2.86 -3.26 -13.56
CA TRP A 66 -2.25 -4.30 -12.74
C TRP A 66 -1.67 -3.68 -11.46
N PHE A 67 -0.96 -2.55 -11.60
CA PHE A 67 -0.43 -1.81 -10.46
C PHE A 67 -1.54 -1.27 -9.56
N TYR A 68 -2.60 -0.68 -10.13
CA TYR A 68 -3.77 -0.25 -9.34
C TYR A 68 -4.48 -1.41 -8.64
N ALA A 69 -4.66 -2.56 -9.32
CA ALA A 69 -5.26 -3.74 -8.70
C ALA A 69 -4.42 -4.24 -7.53
N ALA A 70 -3.10 -4.34 -7.71
CA ALA A 70 -2.18 -4.75 -6.64
C ALA A 70 -2.19 -3.76 -5.48
N PHE A 71 -2.15 -2.47 -5.76
CA PHE A 71 -2.27 -1.39 -4.78
C PHE A 71 -3.54 -1.53 -3.93
N ILE A 72 -4.71 -1.66 -4.57
CA ILE A 72 -5.99 -1.75 -3.87
C ILE A 72 -6.04 -2.97 -2.96
N ILE A 73 -5.65 -4.14 -3.49
CA ILE A 73 -5.73 -5.42 -2.76
C ILE A 73 -4.73 -5.42 -1.60
N VAL A 74 -3.47 -5.08 -1.87
CA VAL A 74 -2.42 -5.19 -0.87
C VAL A 74 -2.67 -4.18 0.25
N ILE A 75 -2.98 -2.92 -0.06
CA ILE A 75 -3.30 -1.91 0.97
C ILE A 75 -4.47 -2.37 1.86
N ALA A 76 -5.55 -2.89 1.27
CA ALA A 76 -6.68 -3.39 2.06
C ALA A 76 -6.26 -4.48 3.04
N MET A 77 -5.48 -5.46 2.57
CA MET A 77 -5.00 -6.57 3.39
C MET A 77 -4.08 -6.09 4.52
N ILE A 78 -3.06 -5.29 4.19
CA ILE A 78 -2.06 -4.87 5.18
C ILE A 78 -2.64 -3.90 6.20
N PHE A 79 -3.59 -3.03 5.79
CA PHE A 79 -4.27 -2.09 6.67
C PHE A 79 -5.08 -2.84 7.72
N VAL A 80 -5.92 -3.79 7.28
CA VAL A 80 -6.75 -4.59 8.20
C VAL A 80 -5.89 -5.35 9.20
N VAL A 81 -4.78 -5.96 8.75
CA VAL A 81 -3.89 -6.72 9.63
C VAL A 81 -3.20 -5.82 10.65
N ASN A 82 -2.63 -4.68 10.24
CA ASN A 82 -1.92 -3.80 11.16
C ASN A 82 -2.83 -3.13 12.20
N ASN A 83 -4.07 -2.85 11.81
CA ASN A 83 -5.08 -2.18 12.61
C ASN A 83 -6.03 -3.20 13.29
N LEU A 84 -5.58 -4.44 13.49
CA LEU A 84 -6.25 -5.33 14.45
C LEU A 84 -5.96 -4.81 15.86
N GLU A 85 -7.00 -4.33 16.51
CA GLU A 85 -6.91 -3.72 17.83
C GLU A 85 -8.15 -3.97 18.67
N LEU A 86 -7.97 -3.98 19.98
CA LEU A 86 -9.03 -4.15 20.97
C LEU A 86 -9.52 -2.76 21.43
N PRO A 87 -10.78 -2.39 21.14
CA PRO A 87 -11.35 -1.14 21.63
C PRO A 87 -11.43 -1.13 23.17
N ALA A 88 -10.83 -0.11 23.79
CA ALA A 88 -10.97 0.19 25.21
C ALA A 88 -12.07 1.23 25.45
N TYR A 89 -12.12 2.27 24.60
CA TYR A 89 -13.16 3.31 24.58
C TYR A 89 -13.48 3.72 23.14
N PHE A 90 -14.43 4.63 22.94
CA PHE A 90 -14.85 5.04 21.60
C PHE A 90 -13.70 5.56 20.72
N MET A 91 -12.80 6.39 21.25
CA MET A 91 -11.59 6.85 20.56
C MET A 91 -10.33 6.34 21.27
N LYS A 92 -10.36 5.09 21.74
CA LYS A 92 -9.15 4.44 22.25
C LYS A 92 -9.14 2.94 22.03
N SER A 93 -8.04 2.44 21.49
CA SER A 93 -7.75 1.02 21.28
C SER A 93 -6.35 0.64 21.78
N TYR A 94 -6.09 -0.67 21.79
CA TYR A 94 -4.75 -1.25 21.95
C TYR A 94 -4.51 -2.32 20.88
N SER A 95 -3.34 -2.30 20.24
CA SER A 95 -2.91 -3.30 19.25
C SER A 95 -3.07 -4.72 19.81
N VAL A 96 -3.52 -5.66 18.97
CA VAL A 96 -3.53 -7.09 19.34
C VAL A 96 -2.13 -7.69 19.41
N TYR A 97 -1.13 -6.98 18.85
CA TYR A 97 0.27 -7.37 18.87
C TYR A 97 1.04 -6.58 19.94
N ALA A 98 2.21 -7.09 20.34
CA ALA A 98 3.11 -6.38 21.24
C ALA A 98 4.59 -6.59 20.89
N GLY A 99 5.45 -5.67 21.36
CA GLY A 99 6.90 -5.79 21.29
C GLY A 99 7.43 -6.01 19.86
N ALA A 100 8.34 -6.98 19.70
CA ALA A 100 8.94 -7.29 18.41
C ALA A 100 7.92 -7.74 17.35
N GLN A 101 6.81 -8.38 17.75
CA GLN A 101 5.76 -8.78 16.81
C GLN A 101 5.01 -7.58 16.27
N ASP A 102 4.63 -6.65 17.15
CA ASP A 102 3.97 -5.40 16.73
C ASP A 102 4.89 -4.57 15.84
N ALA A 103 6.18 -4.51 16.14
CA ALA A 103 7.17 -3.83 15.30
C ALA A 103 7.26 -4.44 13.89
N ILE A 104 7.27 -5.78 13.78
CA ILE A 104 7.30 -6.48 12.48
C ILE A 104 6.02 -6.17 11.69
N VAL A 105 4.84 -6.28 12.30
CA VAL A 105 3.56 -6.00 11.65
C VAL A 105 3.48 -4.53 11.22
N GLN A 106 3.90 -3.62 12.12
CA GLN A 106 3.92 -2.18 11.88
C GLN A 106 4.78 -1.80 10.68
N TRP A 107 5.98 -2.37 10.54
CA TRP A 107 6.85 -2.04 9.42
C TRP A 107 6.60 -2.87 8.16
N TRP A 108 5.96 -4.03 8.31
CA TRP A 108 5.33 -4.69 7.17
C TRP A 108 4.21 -3.80 6.60
N TRP A 109 3.39 -3.18 7.44
CA TRP A 109 2.44 -2.14 7.03
C TRP A 109 3.15 -0.91 6.46
N GLY A 110 3.96 -0.21 7.25
CA GLY A 110 4.49 1.10 6.90
C GLY A 110 5.31 1.10 5.61
N HIS A 111 6.16 0.09 5.42
CA HIS A 111 6.94 -0.02 4.19
C HIS A 111 6.05 -0.32 2.98
N ASN A 112 5.09 -1.23 3.11
CA ASN A 112 4.19 -1.57 2.01
C ASN A 112 3.14 -0.47 1.76
N ALA A 113 2.80 0.37 2.73
CA ALA A 113 2.00 1.56 2.53
C ALA A 113 2.71 2.49 1.52
N VAL A 114 4.00 2.77 1.73
CA VAL A 114 4.81 3.52 0.75
C VAL A 114 4.98 2.75 -0.55
N GLY A 115 5.21 1.44 -0.51
CA GLY A 115 5.41 0.61 -1.68
C GLY A 115 4.21 0.47 -2.61
N PHE A 116 3.01 0.42 -2.06
CA PHE A 116 1.81 0.21 -2.85
C PHE A 116 1.05 1.52 -3.10
N LEU A 117 0.93 2.40 -2.10
CA LEU A 117 0.23 3.67 -2.25
C LEU A 117 1.08 4.69 -3.02
N LEU A 118 2.35 4.87 -2.62
CA LEU A 118 3.23 5.92 -3.18
C LEU A 118 4.14 5.43 -4.31
N THR A 119 4.36 4.11 -4.44
CA THR A 119 5.16 3.55 -5.55
C THR A 119 4.28 2.88 -6.58
N ALA A 120 3.58 1.79 -6.26
CA ALA A 120 2.73 1.09 -7.24
C ALA A 120 1.61 1.99 -7.80
N GLY A 121 0.91 2.75 -6.97
CA GLY A 121 -0.12 3.70 -7.40
C GLY A 121 0.43 4.77 -8.36
N VAL A 122 1.59 5.34 -8.05
CA VAL A 122 2.27 6.33 -8.91
C VAL A 122 2.79 5.72 -10.20
N ILE A 123 3.34 4.51 -10.15
CA ILE A 123 3.74 3.77 -11.34
C ILE A 123 2.52 3.49 -12.23
N GLY A 124 1.37 3.11 -11.66
CA GLY A 124 0.12 2.97 -12.38
C GLY A 124 -0.29 4.25 -13.12
N MET A 125 -0.19 5.41 -12.45
CA MET A 125 -0.39 6.72 -13.09
C MET A 125 0.59 6.93 -14.25
N ASN A 126 1.88 6.69 -14.03
CA ASN A 126 2.93 6.90 -15.03
C ASN A 126 2.73 6.02 -16.28
N TYR A 127 2.31 4.76 -16.10
CA TYR A 127 2.00 3.85 -17.21
C TYR A 127 0.89 4.39 -18.13
N TYR A 128 -0.02 5.22 -17.61
CA TYR A 128 -1.06 5.86 -18.40
C TYR A 128 -0.61 7.23 -18.94
N PHE A 129 -0.15 8.12 -18.05
CA PHE A 129 0.08 9.53 -18.39
C PHE A 129 1.34 9.77 -19.21
N ILE A 130 2.44 9.06 -18.97
CA ILE A 130 3.70 9.32 -19.70
C ILE A 130 3.55 8.96 -21.19
N PRO A 131 3.12 7.75 -21.58
CA PRO A 131 2.91 7.42 -22.99
C PRO A 131 1.87 8.35 -23.65
N LYS A 132 0.83 8.72 -22.89
CA LYS A 132 -0.25 9.57 -23.40
C LYS A 132 0.21 11.01 -23.66
N ALA A 133 1.02 11.58 -22.77
CA ALA A 133 1.54 12.94 -22.90
C ALA A 133 2.70 13.03 -23.90
N ALA A 134 3.54 11.99 -23.98
CA ALA A 134 4.64 11.93 -24.93
C ALA A 134 4.21 11.49 -26.34
N GLU A 135 2.97 11.03 -26.51
CA GLU A 135 2.44 10.42 -27.73
C GLU A 135 3.34 9.29 -28.27
N ARG A 136 3.92 8.52 -27.35
CA ARG A 136 4.85 7.43 -27.66
C ARG A 136 4.35 6.12 -27.09
N PRO A 137 4.63 4.98 -27.75
CA PRO A 137 4.28 3.68 -27.19
C PRO A 137 5.12 3.38 -25.93
N ILE A 138 4.62 2.47 -25.10
CA ILE A 138 5.42 1.90 -24.01
C ILE A 138 6.64 1.20 -24.62
N TYR A 139 7.83 1.47 -24.05
CA TYR A 139 9.09 0.96 -24.59
C TYR A 139 9.18 -0.57 -24.58
N SER A 140 8.89 -1.22 -23.44
CA SER A 140 9.02 -2.68 -23.33
C SER A 140 7.95 -3.30 -22.44
N TYR A 141 7.01 -4.01 -23.07
CA TYR A 141 5.98 -4.79 -22.36
C TYR A 141 6.56 -5.92 -21.50
N ARG A 142 7.63 -6.58 -21.97
CA ARG A 142 8.31 -7.64 -21.19
C ARG A 142 8.90 -7.09 -19.91
N LEU A 143 9.51 -5.91 -19.98
CA LEU A 143 10.03 -5.24 -18.79
C LEU A 143 8.89 -4.86 -17.84
N SER A 144 7.73 -4.45 -18.36
CA SER A 144 6.53 -4.21 -17.54
C SER A 144 6.08 -5.44 -16.75
N ILE A 145 6.15 -6.65 -17.33
CA ILE A 145 5.82 -7.91 -16.64
C ILE A 145 6.82 -8.18 -15.51
N ILE A 146 8.13 -8.14 -15.81
CA ILE A 146 9.19 -8.43 -14.82
C ILE A 146 9.17 -7.40 -13.70
N HIS A 147 9.03 -6.13 -14.05
CA HIS A 147 8.91 -5.02 -13.12
C HIS A 147 7.71 -5.19 -12.21
N PHE A 148 6.52 -5.46 -12.75
CA PHE A 148 5.31 -5.64 -11.96
C PHE A 148 5.43 -6.80 -10.97
N TRP A 149 5.74 -8.00 -11.44
CA TRP A 149 5.79 -9.18 -10.56
C TRP A 149 6.97 -9.14 -9.60
N GLY A 150 8.12 -8.63 -10.04
CA GLY A 150 9.27 -8.43 -9.15
C GLY A 150 8.96 -7.39 -8.07
N LEU A 151 8.35 -6.26 -8.43
CA LEU A 151 7.99 -5.24 -7.45
C LEU A 151 6.98 -5.79 -6.45
N VAL A 152 5.84 -6.31 -6.91
CA VAL A 152 4.80 -6.85 -6.02
C VAL A 152 5.33 -7.99 -5.14
N GLY A 153 6.15 -8.89 -5.70
CA GLY A 153 6.65 -10.06 -4.99
C GLY A 153 7.75 -9.77 -3.97
N PHE A 154 8.65 -8.81 -4.22
CA PHE A 154 9.77 -8.52 -3.33
C PHE A 154 9.47 -7.38 -2.32
N TYR A 155 8.65 -6.40 -2.68
CA TYR A 155 8.37 -5.24 -1.80
C TYR A 155 7.71 -5.67 -0.49
N THR A 156 6.87 -6.72 -0.52
CA THR A 156 6.18 -7.25 0.67
C THR A 156 7.12 -7.74 1.77
N TRP A 157 8.38 -8.04 1.44
CA TRP A 157 9.37 -8.57 2.38
C TRP A 157 10.32 -7.52 2.96
N ALA A 158 10.35 -6.32 2.39
CA ALA A 158 11.35 -5.33 2.71
C ALA A 158 11.11 -4.58 4.04
N GLY A 159 9.94 -4.77 4.68
CA GLY A 159 9.56 -4.04 5.89
C GLY A 159 10.57 -4.11 7.05
N THR A 160 11.23 -5.25 7.26
CA THR A 160 12.13 -5.41 8.42
C THR A 160 13.47 -4.67 8.27
N HIS A 161 13.72 -4.01 7.14
CA HIS A 161 14.84 -3.06 6.98
C HIS A 161 14.72 -1.81 7.88
N HIS A 162 13.54 -1.55 8.46
CA HIS A 162 13.31 -0.50 9.46
C HIS A 162 13.75 -0.94 10.87
N LEU A 163 14.04 -2.24 11.04
CA LEU A 163 14.22 -2.89 12.33
C LEU A 163 15.62 -3.49 12.49
N ILE A 164 16.58 -2.99 11.73
CA ILE A 164 17.96 -3.47 11.77
C ILE A 164 18.61 -3.11 13.11
N TYR A 165 19.29 -4.09 13.73
CA TYR A 165 19.86 -3.99 15.07
C TYR A 165 18.83 -3.67 16.18
N SER A 166 17.56 -4.04 15.97
CA SER A 166 16.51 -3.98 16.99
C SER A 166 16.35 -5.33 17.74
N SER A 167 15.29 -5.44 18.55
CA SER A 167 14.89 -6.67 19.25
C SER A 167 14.25 -7.73 18.35
N VAL A 168 14.01 -7.44 17.07
CA VAL A 168 13.51 -8.41 16.07
C VAL A 168 14.57 -9.48 15.80
N PRO A 169 14.20 -10.78 15.64
CA PRO A 169 15.18 -11.82 15.34
C PRO A 169 16.04 -11.52 14.10
N VAL A 170 17.35 -11.74 14.20
CA VAL A 170 18.32 -11.42 13.12
C VAL A 170 17.96 -12.08 11.78
N TRP A 171 17.41 -13.29 11.78
CA TRP A 171 17.01 -13.96 10.54
C TRP A 171 15.88 -13.21 9.82
N VAL A 172 14.95 -12.59 10.55
CA VAL A 172 13.87 -11.77 10.00
C VAL A 172 14.42 -10.45 9.45
N GLN A 173 15.40 -9.86 10.15
CA GLN A 173 16.10 -8.66 9.67
C GLN A 173 16.84 -8.95 8.34
N ASN A 174 17.55 -10.09 8.27
CA ASN A 174 18.29 -10.49 7.08
C ASN A 174 17.39 -10.70 5.85
N ILE A 175 16.17 -11.20 6.03
CA ILE A 175 15.19 -11.28 4.94
C ILE A 175 14.88 -9.87 4.40
N GLY A 176 14.63 -8.91 5.28
CA GLY A 176 14.39 -7.51 4.88
C GLY A 176 15.57 -6.91 4.11
N ILE A 177 16.79 -7.07 4.62
CA ILE A 177 18.01 -6.58 3.95
C ILE A 177 18.13 -7.17 2.54
N VAL A 178 18.06 -8.50 2.42
CA VAL A 178 18.24 -9.19 1.13
C VAL A 178 17.15 -8.79 0.15
N MET A 179 15.90 -8.72 0.59
CA MET A 179 14.77 -8.38 -0.29
C MET A 179 14.79 -6.91 -0.70
N SER A 180 15.19 -6.00 0.18
CA SER A 180 15.41 -4.58 -0.17
C SER A 180 16.52 -4.41 -1.21
N LEU A 181 17.60 -5.20 -1.15
CA LEU A 181 18.65 -5.18 -2.17
C LEU A 181 18.12 -5.71 -3.52
N ILE A 182 17.37 -6.82 -3.52
CA ILE A 182 16.77 -7.37 -4.74
C ILE A 182 15.76 -6.39 -5.34
N LEU A 183 14.99 -5.68 -4.50
CA LEU A 183 13.94 -4.73 -4.89
C LEU A 183 14.45 -3.58 -5.77
N TRP A 184 15.75 -3.29 -5.74
CA TRP A 184 16.37 -2.29 -6.61
C TRP A 184 16.12 -2.57 -8.10
N LEU A 185 16.25 -3.84 -8.52
CA LEU A 185 16.10 -4.27 -9.91
C LEU A 185 14.69 -4.01 -10.47
N PRO A 186 13.60 -4.52 -9.87
CA PRO A 186 12.28 -4.21 -10.36
C PRO A 186 11.99 -2.71 -10.20
N SER A 187 12.38 -2.04 -9.11
CA SER A 187 12.08 -0.60 -8.94
C SER A 187 12.58 0.28 -10.08
N TRP A 188 13.79 0.01 -10.61
CA TRP A 188 14.33 0.74 -11.76
C TRP A 188 13.67 0.37 -13.10
N GLY A 189 13.03 -0.80 -13.16
CA GLY A 189 12.21 -1.22 -14.30
C GLY A 189 11.08 -0.26 -14.65
N ALA A 190 10.65 0.60 -13.72
CA ALA A 190 9.64 1.64 -13.96
C ALA A 190 10.02 2.61 -15.09
N ARG A 191 11.30 2.77 -15.43
CA ARG A 191 11.75 3.56 -16.59
C ARG A 191 11.27 3.02 -17.94
N SER A 192 10.70 1.81 -17.99
CA SER A 192 10.13 1.23 -19.21
C SER A 192 8.96 2.02 -19.81
N THR A 193 8.44 3.02 -19.10
CA THR A 193 7.33 3.87 -19.56
C THR A 193 7.77 5.07 -20.40
N ALA A 194 9.07 5.41 -20.42
CA ALA A 194 9.58 6.61 -21.08
C ALA A 194 10.69 6.27 -22.09
N GLN A 195 10.42 6.55 -23.37
CA GLN A 195 11.45 6.92 -24.33
C GLN A 195 11.08 8.24 -24.94
#